data_AF-A0A849R6D9-F1
#
_entry.id   AF-A0A849R6D9-F1
#
_cell.length_a   1.000
_cell.length_b   1.000
_cell.length_c   1.000
_cell.angle_alpha   90.00
_cell.angle_beta   90.00
_cell.angle_gamma   90.00
#
_symmetry.space_group_name_H-M   'P 1'
#
loop_
_entity.id
_entity.type
_entity.pdbx_description
1 polymer ?
#
loop_
_entity_poly.entity_id
_entity_poly.type
_entity_poly.pdbx_seq_one_letter_code
_entity_poly.pdbx_strand_id
1 'polypeptide(L)'
;MNVWTADGVLPSAKQCQVWEWSSGLHSYACEWQVEKGESQAIANYEEAAKVIQNCLGNAWTAETNTTQSGGKRTVYSNPSLPTIVSIRYFEDTAGWKALHSWNNTLIIGDRSNLNTPLQ
;
A
#
# COMPACT_ATOMS: atom_id res chain seq x y z
N MET A 1 4.68 6.57 -18.99
CA MET A 1 4.66 5.84 -17.71
C MET A 1 5.53 4.62 -17.89
N ASN A 2 6.63 4.55 -17.17
CA ASN A 2 7.52 3.40 -17.17
C ASN A 2 7.26 2.57 -15.91
N VAL A 3 7.38 1.25 -16.03
CA VAL A 3 7.17 0.30 -14.94
C VAL A 3 8.31 -0.70 -14.92
N TRP A 4 8.94 -0.86 -13.77
CA TRP A 4 10.00 -1.84 -13.56
C TRP A 4 9.62 -2.80 -12.44
N THR A 5 9.96 -4.07 -12.57
CA THR A 5 9.85 -5.03 -11.47
C THR A 5 10.83 -4.67 -10.36
N ALA A 6 10.40 -4.82 -9.11
CA ALA A 6 11.22 -4.58 -7.93
C ALA A 6 11.14 -5.76 -6.95
N ASP A 7 12.16 -5.89 -6.11
CA ASP A 7 12.15 -6.86 -5.01
C ASP A 7 11.18 -6.44 -3.91
N GLY A 8 10.55 -7.42 -3.28
CA GLY A 8 9.61 -7.20 -2.18
C GLY A 8 10.32 -6.84 -0.87
N VAL A 9 9.90 -5.72 -0.26
CA VAL A 9 10.37 -5.30 1.07
C VAL A 9 9.61 -5.94 2.24
N LEU A 10 8.51 -6.65 1.96
CA LEU A 10 7.71 -7.39 2.94
C LEU A 10 7.65 -8.88 2.55
N PRO A 11 7.73 -9.82 3.51
CA PRO A 11 7.69 -11.26 3.20
C PRO A 11 6.43 -11.71 2.46
N SER A 12 5.29 -11.08 2.76
CA SER A 12 4.00 -11.39 2.15
C SER A 12 3.74 -10.62 0.86
N ALA A 13 4.52 -9.57 0.58
CA ALA A 13 4.36 -8.78 -0.63
C ALA A 13 4.82 -9.57 -1.85
N LYS A 14 3.90 -9.73 -2.79
CA LYS A 14 4.14 -10.26 -4.13
C LYS A 14 4.09 -9.08 -5.10
N GLN A 15 4.58 -9.28 -6.32
CA GLN A 15 4.41 -8.35 -7.44
C GLN A 15 4.72 -6.88 -7.10
N CYS A 16 5.99 -6.61 -6.78
CA CYS A 16 6.44 -5.26 -6.51
C CYS A 16 6.98 -4.59 -7.78
N GLN A 17 6.71 -3.30 -7.90
CA GLN A 17 7.04 -2.49 -9.06
C GLN A 17 7.49 -1.09 -8.65
N VAL A 18 8.30 -0.47 -9.50
CA VAL A 18 8.54 0.98 -9.47
C VAL A 18 7.80 1.59 -10.66
N TRP A 19 6.97 2.59 -10.39
CA TRP A 19 6.21 3.34 -11.39
C TRP A 19 6.81 4.73 -11.55
N GLU A 20 7.05 5.15 -12.78
CA GLU A 20 7.39 6.54 -13.11
C GLU A 20 6.16 7.24 -13.69
N TRP A 21 5.60 8.16 -12.90
CA TRP A 21 4.42 8.94 -13.27
C TRP A 21 4.77 10.06 -14.25
N SER A 22 5.88 10.75 -14.00
CA SER A 22 6.49 11.79 -14.83
C SER A 22 7.99 11.86 -14.51
N SER A 23 8.77 12.60 -15.31
CA SER A 23 10.23 12.69 -15.15
C SER A 23 10.64 12.99 -13.71
N GLY A 24 11.20 11.99 -13.02
CA GLY A 24 11.68 12.09 -11.65
C GLY A 24 10.67 11.74 -10.54
N LEU A 25 9.38 11.56 -10.85
CA LEU A 25 8.35 11.17 -9.88
C LEU A 25 8.13 9.66 -9.90
N HIS A 26 8.76 8.99 -8.94
CA HIS A 26 8.72 7.54 -8.80
C HIS A 26 7.87 7.11 -7.60
N SER A 27 7.14 6.01 -7.76
CA SER A 27 6.46 5.32 -6.68
C SER A 27 6.86 3.85 -6.68
N TYR A 28 7.32 3.35 -5.54
CA TYR A 28 7.38 1.92 -5.29
C TYR A 28 5.99 1.44 -4.86
N ALA A 29 5.49 0.40 -5.52
CA ALA A 29 4.19 -0.20 -5.24
C ALA A 29 4.32 -1.72 -5.13
N CYS A 30 3.68 -2.32 -4.15
CA CYS A 30 3.50 -3.77 -4.08
C CYS A 30 2.04 -4.09 -3.85
N GLU A 31 1.57 -5.14 -4.50
CA GLU A 31 0.21 -5.64 -4.35
C GLU A 31 0.24 -7.14 -4.17
N TRP A 32 -0.51 -7.63 -3.18
CA TRP A 32 -0.66 -9.06 -3.03
C TRP A 32 -2.08 -9.43 -2.67
N GLN A 33 -2.62 -10.33 -3.49
CA GLN A 33 -3.92 -10.92 -3.32
C GLN A 33 -3.88 -11.98 -2.23
N VAL A 34 -4.95 -12.01 -1.44
CA VAL A 34 -5.08 -12.89 -0.28
C VAL A 34 -6.09 -13.99 -0.59
N GLU A 35 -5.58 -15.21 -0.72
CA GLU A 35 -6.40 -16.41 -1.02
C GLU A 35 -7.31 -16.81 0.14
N LYS A 36 -6.92 -16.49 1.39
CA LYS A 36 -7.61 -16.92 2.62
C LYS A 36 -8.64 -15.90 3.14
N GLY A 37 -9.02 -14.91 2.33
CA GLY A 37 -10.03 -13.90 2.66
C GLY A 37 -9.55 -12.84 3.65
N GLU A 38 -10.51 -12.13 4.26
CA GLU A 38 -10.28 -10.91 5.06
C GLU A 38 -9.28 -11.07 6.20
N SER A 39 -9.40 -12.15 6.99
CA SER A 39 -8.57 -12.32 8.20
C SER A 39 -7.08 -12.36 7.89
N GLN A 40 -6.70 -12.96 6.76
CA GLN A 40 -5.30 -12.98 6.34
C GLN A 40 -4.86 -11.61 5.78
N ALA A 41 -5.76 -10.85 5.16
CA ALA A 41 -5.46 -9.50 4.71
C ALA A 41 -5.23 -8.53 5.87
N ILE A 42 -5.99 -8.69 6.95
CA ILE A 42 -5.79 -8.00 8.24
C ILE A 42 -4.42 -8.37 8.81
N ALA A 43 -4.11 -9.67 8.92
CA ALA A 43 -2.83 -10.13 9.48
C ALA A 43 -1.62 -9.58 8.71
N ASN A 44 -1.67 -9.63 7.37
CA ASN A 44 -0.63 -9.06 6.51
C ASN A 44 -0.48 -7.54 6.72
N TYR A 45 -1.60 -6.83 6.86
CA TYR A 45 -1.60 -5.39 7.10
C TYR A 45 -0.98 -5.04 8.45
N GLU A 46 -1.32 -5.78 9.51
CA GLU A 46 -0.79 -5.54 10.85
C GLU A 46 0.71 -5.84 10.94
N GLU A 47 1.16 -6.92 10.29
CA GLU A 47 2.58 -7.24 10.15
C GLU A 47 3.32 -6.13 9.40
N ALA A 48 2.80 -5.73 8.23
CA ALA A 48 3.39 -4.67 7.42
C ALA A 48 3.45 -3.34 8.18
N ALA A 49 2.37 -2.94 8.86
CA ALA A 49 2.31 -1.72 9.66
C ALA A 49 3.37 -1.72 10.77
N LYS A 50 3.59 -2.86 11.42
CA LYS A 50 4.64 -3.02 12.43
C LYS A 50 6.04 -2.88 11.84
N VAL A 51 6.31 -3.53 10.70
CA VAL A 51 7.60 -3.42 10.00
C VAL A 51 7.86 -1.97 9.57
N ILE A 52 6.87 -1.32 8.94
CA ILE A 52 6.97 0.07 8.49
C ILE A 52 7.25 0.99 9.67
N GLN A 53 6.49 0.89 10.76
CA GLN A 53 6.71 1.74 11.94
C GLN A 53 8.12 1.55 12.53
N ASN A 54 8.63 0.32 12.56
CA ASN A 54 10.00 0.05 13.02
C ASN A 54 11.06 0.65 12.10
N CYS A 55 10.83 0.67 10.79
CA CYS A 55 11.74 1.26 9.82
C CYS A 55 11.72 2.80 9.83
N LEU A 56 10.54 3.40 9.95
CA LEU A 56 10.36 4.86 9.90
C LEU A 56 10.71 5.55 11.21
N GLY A 57 10.47 4.89 12.34
CA GLY A 57 10.70 5.44 13.67
C GLY A 57 9.75 6.58 14.04
N ASN A 58 10.08 7.29 15.12
CA ASN A 58 9.17 8.26 15.75
C ASN A 58 9.07 9.61 15.02
N ALA A 59 9.90 9.85 14.00
CA ALA A 59 9.87 11.08 13.21
C ALA A 59 8.70 11.11 12.21
N TRP A 60 8.00 10.00 12.04
CA TRP A 60 6.86 9.84 11.13
C TRP A 60 5.56 9.73 11.91
N THR A 61 4.53 10.40 11.42
CA THR A 61 3.16 10.33 11.96
C THR A 61 2.35 9.33 11.16
N ALA A 62 1.59 8.48 11.83
CA ALA A 62 0.69 7.50 11.23
C ALA A 62 -0.77 7.94 11.37
N GLU A 63 -1.51 7.97 10.27
CA GLU A 63 -2.95 8.23 10.24
C GLU A 63 -3.69 7.04 9.63
N THR A 64 -4.68 6.50 10.35
CA THR A 64 -5.45 5.33 9.92
C THR A 64 -6.90 5.69 9.65
N ASN A 65 -7.41 5.30 8.48
CA ASN A 65 -8.81 5.49 8.07
C ASN A 65 -9.38 4.20 7.48
N THR A 66 -10.70 4.05 7.52
CA THR A 66 -11.44 2.96 6.87
C THR A 66 -11.49 3.19 5.36
N THR A 67 -11.29 2.15 4.55
CA THR A 67 -11.45 2.22 3.08
C THR A 67 -12.94 2.16 2.70
N GLN A 68 -13.28 2.53 1.47
CA GLN A 68 -14.68 2.51 1.01
C GLN A 68 -15.29 1.10 1.01
N SER A 69 -14.48 0.06 0.80
CA SER A 69 -14.91 -1.34 0.85
C SER A 69 -14.70 -2.02 2.21
N GLY A 70 -14.63 -1.25 3.30
CA GLY A 70 -14.64 -1.78 4.67
C GLY A 70 -13.29 -2.22 5.23
N GLY A 71 -12.21 -2.10 4.46
CA GLY A 71 -10.84 -2.36 4.95
C GLY A 71 -10.23 -1.17 5.69
N LYS A 72 -8.91 -1.19 5.91
CA LYS A 72 -8.18 -0.06 6.53
C LYS A 72 -7.01 0.40 5.68
N ARG A 73 -6.68 1.67 5.81
CA ARG A 73 -5.50 2.31 5.24
C ARG A 73 -4.77 3.08 6.33
N THR A 74 -3.48 2.84 6.49
CA THR A 74 -2.58 3.71 7.23
C THR A 74 -1.66 4.46 6.28
N VAL A 75 -1.56 5.77 6.48
CA VAL A 75 -0.60 6.64 5.82
C VAL A 75 0.40 7.15 6.84
N TYR A 76 1.67 6.93 6.58
CA TYR A 76 2.79 7.49 7.32
C TYR A 76 3.32 8.70 6.55
N SER A 77 3.48 9.81 7.26
CA SER A 77 4.03 11.04 6.70
C SER A 77 5.03 11.70 7.64
N ASN A 78 5.98 12.42 7.06
CA ASN A 78 6.89 13.30 7.78
C ASN A 78 6.79 14.70 7.15
N PRO A 79 6.51 15.76 7.92
CA PRO A 79 6.40 17.12 7.38
C PRO A 79 7.67 17.62 6.67
N SER A 80 8.84 17.09 7.04
CA SER A 80 10.13 17.47 6.48
C SER A 80 10.47 16.72 5.19
N LEU A 81 9.67 15.73 4.79
CA LEU A 81 9.91 14.91 3.61
C LEU A 81 8.68 14.93 2.70
N PRO A 82 8.87 14.97 1.37
CA PRO A 82 7.76 14.87 0.43
C PRO A 82 7.22 13.43 0.34
N THR A 83 8.02 12.45 0.80
CA THR A 83 7.67 11.03 0.76
C THR A 83 6.52 10.70 1.72
N ILE A 84 5.70 9.76 1.29
CA ILE A 84 4.67 9.09 2.06
C ILE A 84 4.89 7.57 2.00
N VAL A 85 4.39 6.87 3.02
CA VAL A 85 4.27 5.41 2.99
C VAL A 85 2.81 5.09 3.28
N SER A 86 2.16 4.31 2.42
CA SER A 86 0.74 3.97 2.56
C SER A 86 0.59 2.46 2.48
N ILE A 87 0.04 1.85 3.52
CA ILE A 87 -0.35 0.44 3.54
C ILE A 87 -1.86 0.37 3.67
N ARG A 88 -2.51 -0.49 2.87
CA ARG A 88 -3.95 -0.75 3.00
C ARG A 88 -4.26 -2.21 2.81
N TYR A 89 -5.39 -2.62 3.38
CA TYR A 89 -6.12 -3.79 2.93
C TYR A 89 -7.54 -3.38 2.55
N PHE A 90 -8.11 -4.04 1.55
CA PHE A 90 -9.44 -3.74 1.07
C PHE A 90 -10.03 -4.93 0.33
N GLU A 91 -11.35 -5.01 0.30
CA GLU A 91 -12.06 -5.95 -0.56
C GLU A 91 -12.09 -5.38 -1.98
N ASP A 92 -11.59 -6.18 -2.93
CA ASP A 92 -11.73 -5.91 -4.35
C ASP A 92 -13.08 -6.49 -4.82
N THR A 93 -13.93 -5.58 -5.29
CA THR A 93 -15.28 -5.87 -5.78
C THR A 93 -15.37 -5.71 -7.30
N ALA A 94 -14.25 -5.47 -8.00
CA ALA A 94 -14.20 -5.22 -9.44
C ALA A 94 -14.36 -6.50 -10.29
N GLY A 95 -14.30 -7.68 -9.68
CA GLY A 95 -14.55 -8.98 -10.33
C GLY A 95 -16.02 -9.41 -10.30
N TRP A 96 -16.38 -10.46 -11.06
CA TRP A 96 -17.69 -11.12 -10.97
C TRP A 96 -18.08 -11.32 -9.50
N LYS A 97 -19.30 -10.93 -9.10
CA LYS A 97 -19.85 -10.91 -7.72
C LYS A 97 -19.66 -12.17 -6.86
N ALA A 98 -19.08 -13.24 -7.40
CA ALA A 98 -18.79 -14.50 -6.72
C ALA A 98 -17.32 -14.64 -6.24
N LEU A 99 -16.41 -13.72 -6.58
CA LEU A 99 -15.01 -13.76 -6.16
C LEU A 99 -14.67 -12.54 -5.30
N HIS A 100 -15.17 -12.53 -4.06
CA HIS A 100 -14.72 -11.60 -3.03
C HIS A 100 -13.24 -11.85 -2.76
N SER A 101 -12.37 -10.98 -3.27
CA SER A 101 -10.92 -11.12 -3.07
C SER A 101 -10.41 -9.96 -2.23
N TRP A 102 -9.68 -10.30 -1.17
CA TRP A 102 -9.06 -9.30 -0.32
C TRP A 102 -7.64 -9.06 -0.81
N ASN A 103 -7.25 -7.80 -0.82
CA ASN A 103 -5.94 -7.38 -1.30
C ASN A 103 -5.24 -6.54 -0.24
N ASN A 104 -3.91 -6.62 -0.26
CA ASN A 104 -3.04 -5.69 0.43
C ASN A 104 -2.25 -4.89 -0.60
N THR A 105 -2.08 -3.59 -0.34
CA THR A 105 -1.26 -2.72 -1.18
C THR A 105 -0.35 -1.88 -0.30
N LEU A 106 0.95 -1.87 -0.64
CA LEU A 106 1.95 -0.95 -0.11
C LEU A 106 2.37 0.04 -1.20
N ILE A 107 2.34 1.33 -0.91
CA ILE A 107 2.85 2.38 -1.79
C ILE A 107 3.85 3.25 -1.01
N ILE A 108 5.02 3.48 -1.59
CA ILE A 108 6.02 4.43 -1.12
C ILE A 108 6.29 5.39 -2.28
N GLY A 109 6.08 6.68 -2.09
CA GLY A 109 6.26 7.64 -3.16
C GLY A 109 6.09 9.08 -2.69
N ASP A 110 6.12 10.01 -3.63
CA ASP A 110 5.91 11.42 -3.34
C ASP A 110 4.44 11.71 -2.99
N ARG A 111 4.19 12.59 -2.02
CA ARG A 111 2.86 13.04 -1.61
C ARG A 111 2.05 13.61 -2.77
N SER A 112 2.71 14.29 -3.71
CA SER A 112 2.07 14.84 -4.91
C SER A 112 1.48 13.76 -5.83
N ASN A 113 1.97 12.52 -5.76
CA ASN A 113 1.48 11.40 -6.58
C ASN A 113 0.11 10.86 -6.10
N LEU A 114 -0.30 11.12 -4.84
CA LEU A 114 -1.60 10.67 -4.29
C LEU A 114 -2.82 11.45 -4.82
N ASN A 115 -2.62 12.55 -5.55
CA ASN A 115 -3.74 13.26 -6.19
C ASN A 115 -4.28 12.53 -7.41
N THR A 116 -3.62 11.44 -7.84
CA THR A 116 -4.16 10.54 -8.85
C THR A 116 -5.14 9.59 -8.16
N PRO A 117 -6.42 9.56 -8.56
CA PRO A 117 -7.40 8.67 -7.93
C PRO A 117 -6.91 7.23 -8.04
N LEU A 118 -6.59 6.62 -6.89
CA LEU A 118 -6.42 5.18 -6.80
C LEU A 118 -7.81 4.59 -6.93
N GLN A 119 -8.03 3.84 -8.02
CA GLN A 119 -9.25 3.06 -8.22
C GLN A 119 -9.51 2.14 -7.01
#